data_AF-A0A2V8YWH4-F1
#
_entry.id   AF-A0A2V8YWH4-F1
#
_cell.length_a   1.000
_cell.length_b   1.000
_cell.length_c   1.000
_cell.angle_alpha   90.00
_cell.angle_beta   90.00
_cell.angle_gamma   90.00
#
_symmetry.space_group_name_H-M   'P 1'
#
loop_
_entity.id
_entity.type
_entity.pdbx_description
1 polymer ?
#
loop_
_entity_poly.entity_id
_entity_poly.type
_entity_poly.pdbx_seq_one_letter_code
_entity_poly.pdbx_strand_id
1 'polypeptide(L)'
;MGKQDENLKVICPCCQAKLVIDPAFGAVLSHEAHVRPGPDVDLTKASSILEEQKRQREDKFADSFFQETHKEDILAKKFEEAMKKAKDAPAGKPIRDFDLD
;
A
#
# COMPACT_ATOMS: atom_id res chain seq x y z
N MET A 1 36.06 29.51 24.03
CA MET A 1 36.41 28.10 23.77
C MET A 1 35.27 27.23 24.30
N GLY A 2 34.28 26.95 23.45
CA GLY A 2 33.11 26.13 23.82
C GLY A 2 33.48 24.65 23.80
N LYS A 3 33.08 23.96 24.85
CA LYS A 3 33.29 22.54 25.19
C LYS A 3 33.14 21.63 23.96
N GLN A 4 34.05 20.67 23.80
CA GLN A 4 33.89 19.58 22.84
C GLN A 4 32.71 18.73 23.30
N ASP A 5 31.52 19.02 22.79
CA ASP A 5 30.35 18.19 23.00
C ASP A 5 30.49 16.95 22.12
N GLU A 6 30.90 15.84 22.73
CA GLU A 6 31.04 14.57 22.03
C GLU A 6 29.69 14.13 21.45
N ASN A 7 29.70 13.71 20.19
CA ASN A 7 28.49 13.26 19.51
C ASN A 7 27.90 12.02 20.22
N LEU A 8 26.59 12.08 20.49
CA LEU A 8 25.83 11.00 21.11
C LEU A 8 25.53 9.89 20.09
N LYS A 9 25.79 8.64 20.47
CA LYS A 9 25.42 7.46 19.67
C LYS A 9 24.20 6.80 20.31
N VAL A 10 23.05 6.84 19.65
CA VAL A 10 21.79 6.31 20.16
C VAL A 10 21.10 5.41 19.13
N ILE A 11 20.16 4.57 19.60
CA ILE A 11 19.37 3.70 18.73
C ILE A 11 17.96 4.30 18.61
N CYS A 12 17.42 4.47 17.40
CA CYS A 12 16.04 4.95 17.25
C CYS A 12 15.07 3.89 17.80
N PRO A 13 14.16 4.22 18.74
CA PRO A 13 13.12 3.30 19.17
C PRO A 13 12.12 2.96 18.05
N CYS A 14 12.05 3.79 17.00
CA CYS A 14 11.14 3.67 15.88
C CYS A 14 11.53 2.58 14.87
N CYS A 15 12.80 2.56 14.47
CA CYS A 15 13.30 1.77 13.35
C CYS A 15 14.60 1.02 13.67
N GLN A 16 15.07 1.11 14.92
CA GLN A 16 16.30 0.50 15.42
C GLN A 16 17.58 0.96 14.70
N ALA A 17 17.51 2.06 13.94
CA ALA A 17 18.66 2.66 13.30
C ALA A 17 19.67 3.18 14.32
N LYS A 18 20.96 3.07 14.02
CA LYS A 18 22.03 3.71 14.80
C LYS A 18 22.13 5.17 14.34
N LEU A 19 21.98 6.09 15.28
CA LEU A 19 22.03 7.53 15.04
C LEU A 19 23.25 8.13 15.74
N VAL A 20 23.91 9.07 15.06
CA VAL A 20 24.91 9.96 15.66
C VAL A 20 24.28 11.34 15.77
N ILE A 21 24.16 11.88 16.98
CA ILE A 21 23.46 13.13 17.28
C ILE A 21 24.44 14.14 17.87
N ASP A 22 24.41 15.37 17.37
CA ASP A 22 25.07 16.51 17.99
C ASP A 22 24.20 17.03 19.14
N PRO A 23 24.66 16.98 20.41
CA PRO A 23 23.85 17.39 21.55
C PRO A 23 23.72 18.92 21.69
N ALA A 24 24.62 19.72 21.09
CA ALA A 24 24.57 21.17 21.17
C ALA A 24 23.48 21.75 20.25
N PHE A 25 23.31 21.16 19.06
CA PHE A 25 22.32 21.59 18.07
C PHE A 25 21.08 20.69 18.01
N GLY A 26 21.09 19.53 18.67
CA GLY A 26 20.02 18.54 18.61
C GLY A 26 19.84 17.91 17.22
N ALA A 27 20.88 17.94 16.38
CA ALA A 27 20.82 17.52 14.99
C ALA A 27 21.32 16.07 14.81
N VAL A 28 20.68 15.32 13.91
CA VAL A 28 21.16 13.98 13.51
C VAL A 28 22.24 14.15 12.44
N LEU A 29 23.47 13.77 12.77
CA LEU A 29 24.64 13.84 11.88
C LEU A 29 24.79 12.59 11.00
N SER A 30 24.38 11.41 11.49
CA SER A 30 24.43 10.15 10.73
C SER A 30 23.26 9.24 11.09
N HIS A 31 22.78 8.49 10.09
CA HIS A 31 21.72 7.50 10.20
C HIS A 31 22.13 6.21 9.49
N GLU A 32 22.36 5.15 10.26
CA GLU A 32 22.58 3.79 9.75
C GLU A 32 21.35 2.93 10.03
N ALA A 33 20.64 2.52 8.97
CA ALA A 33 19.47 1.66 9.08
C ALA A 33 19.83 0.30 9.67
N HIS A 34 18.96 -0.25 10.54
CA HIS A 34 19.12 -1.60 11.05
C HIS A 34 19.01 -2.62 9.90
N VAL A 35 20.03 -3.44 9.71
CA VAL A 35 19.98 -4.58 8.78
C VAL A 35 19.01 -5.60 9.37
N ARG A 36 17.78 -5.64 8.85
CA ARG A 36 16.84 -6.70 9.21
C ARG A 36 17.42 -8.00 8.64
N PRO A 37 17.63 -9.05 9.45
CA PRO A 37 17.97 -10.35 8.89
C PRO A 37 16.88 -10.70 7.87
N GLY A 38 17.31 -11.16 6.70
CA GLY A 38 16.38 -11.67 5.71
C GLY A 38 15.51 -12.76 6.32
N PRO A 39 14.32 -13.03 5.77
CA PRO A 39 13.50 -14.14 6.23
C PRO A 39 14.36 -15.41 6.27
N ASP A 40 14.32 -16.14 7.38
CA ASP A 40 14.94 -17.45 7.51
C ASP A 40 14.19 -18.42 6.58
N VAL A 41 14.57 -18.43 5.31
CA VAL A 41 13.93 -19.28 4.31
C VAL A 41 14.56 -20.66 4.41
N ASP A 42 13.91 -21.52 5.18
CA ASP A 42 14.18 -22.95 5.17
C ASP A 42 13.92 -23.49 3.75
N LEU A 43 15.01 -23.82 3.03
CA LEU A 43 14.98 -24.29 1.65
C LEU A 43 14.14 -25.57 1.48
N THR A 44 13.90 -26.33 2.56
CA THR A 44 13.02 -27.50 2.52
C THR A 44 11.55 -27.14 2.30
N LYS A 45 11.14 -25.91 2.64
CA LYS A 45 9.78 -25.37 2.44
C LYS A 45 9.65 -24.59 1.13
N ALA A 46 10.71 -24.48 0.34
CA ALA A 46 10.68 -23.71 -0.90
C ALA A 46 9.65 -24.27 -1.90
N SER A 47 9.49 -25.59 -1.97
CA SER A 47 8.51 -26.24 -2.86
C SER A 47 7.07 -25.88 -2.51
N SER A 48 6.69 -25.96 -1.22
CA SER A 48 5.33 -25.63 -0.78
C SER A 48 5.00 -24.14 -0.94
N ILE A 49 5.99 -23.25 -0.75
CA ILE A 49 5.85 -21.82 -1.04
C ILE A 49 5.59 -21.59 -2.53
N LEU A 50 6.32 -22.28 -3.41
CA LEU A 50 6.15 -22.15 -4.86
C LEU A 50 4.80 -22.69 -5.34
N GLU A 51 4.33 -23.80 -4.76
CA GLU A 51 3.00 -24.37 -5.04
C GLU A 51 1.88 -23.42 -4.61
N GLU A 52 1.97 -22.84 -3.41
CA GLU A 52 1.00 -21.87 -2.92
C GLU A 52 0.98 -20.60 -3.79
N GLN A 53 2.15 -20.08 -4.17
CA GLN A 53 2.23 -18.94 -5.09
C GLN A 53 1.65 -19.25 -6.47
N LYS A 54 1.85 -20.48 -6.96
CA LYS A 54 1.27 -20.93 -8.23
C LYS A 54 -0.26 -20.95 -8.14
N ARG A 55 -0.81 -21.54 -7.08
CA ARG A 55 -2.25 -21.56 -6.81
C ARG A 55 -2.84 -20.15 -6.77
N GLN A 56 -2.24 -19.25 -5.99
CA GLN A 56 -2.71 -17.86 -5.90
C GLN A 56 -2.68 -17.13 -7.25
N ARG A 57 -1.71 -17.45 -8.11
CA ARG A 57 -1.63 -16.87 -9.46
C ARG A 57 -2.75 -17.40 -10.35
N GLU A 58 -3.02 -18.69 -10.28
CA GLU A 58 -4.09 -19.33 -11.04
C GLU A 58 -5.47 -18.83 -10.60
N ASP A 59 -5.71 -18.71 -9.29
CA ASP A 59 -6.96 -18.17 -8.74
C ASP A 59 -7.21 -16.73 -9.22
N LYS A 60 -6.20 -15.85 -9.11
CA LYS A 60 -6.31 -14.46 -9.61
C LYS A 60 -6.56 -14.40 -11.12
N PHE A 61 -5.92 -15.29 -11.88
CA PHE A 61 -6.12 -15.36 -13.32
C PHE A 61 -7.53 -15.83 -13.67
N ALA A 62 -8.04 -16.86 -12.99
CA ALA A 62 -9.40 -17.34 -13.16
C ALA A 62 -10.45 -16.25 -12.84
N ASP A 63 -10.26 -15.52 -11.75
CA ASP A 63 -11.11 -14.38 -11.37
C ASP A 63 -11.09 -13.30 -12.46
N SER A 64 -9.91 -12.95 -12.96
CA SER A 64 -9.74 -11.94 -14.01
C SER A 64 -10.42 -12.38 -15.32
N PHE A 65 -10.27 -13.66 -15.67
CA PHE A 65 -10.89 -14.24 -16.85
C PHE A 65 -12.42 -14.29 -16.72
N PHE A 66 -12.94 -14.67 -15.55
CA PHE A 66 -14.38 -14.63 -15.27
C PHE A 66 -14.92 -13.21 -15.38
N GLN A 67 -14.23 -12.21 -14.82
CA GLN A 67 -14.64 -10.82 -14.92
C GLN A 67 -14.64 -10.30 -16.36
N GLU A 68 -13.62 -10.62 -17.15
CA GLU A 68 -13.55 -10.16 -18.55
C GLU A 68 -14.62 -10.82 -19.42
N THR A 69 -14.88 -12.12 -19.22
CA THR A 69 -15.93 -12.85 -19.96
C THR A 69 -17.34 -12.38 -19.62
N HIS A 70 -17.62 -12.03 -18.37
CA HIS A 70 -18.95 -11.59 -17.92
C HIS A 70 -19.10 -10.07 -17.89
N LYS A 71 -18.11 -9.33 -18.39
CA LYS A 71 -18.04 -7.87 -18.33
C LYS A 71 -19.24 -7.22 -19.00
N GLU A 72 -19.62 -7.69 -20.19
CA GLU A 72 -20.74 -7.15 -20.95
C GLU A 72 -22.07 -7.34 -20.21
N ASP A 73 -22.32 -8.53 -19.68
CA ASP A 73 -23.52 -8.84 -18.89
C ASP A 73 -23.59 -8.02 -17.59
N ILE A 74 -22.46 -7.85 -16.91
CA ILE A 74 -22.36 -7.02 -15.70
C ILE A 74 -22.64 -5.57 -16.04
N LEU A 75 -22.11 -5.06 -17.16
CA LEU A 75 -22.37 -3.69 -17.62
C LEU A 75 -23.83 -3.48 -18.00
N ALA A 76 -24.45 -4.45 -18.69
CA ALA A 76 -25.88 -4.40 -19.03
C ALA A 76 -26.75 -4.33 -17.76
N LYS A 77 -26.51 -5.19 -16.78
CA LYS A 77 -27.24 -5.17 -15.49
C LYS A 77 -27.04 -3.87 -14.72
N LYS A 78 -25.81 -3.36 -14.69
CA LYS A 78 -25.50 -2.05 -14.07
C LYS A 78 -26.25 -0.92 -14.76
N PHE A 79 -26.34 -0.95 -16.09
CA PHE A 79 -27.07 0.06 -16.87
C PHE A 79 -28.57 0.00 -16.59
N GLU A 80 -29.16 -1.19 -16.55
CA GLU A 80 -30.57 -1.37 -16.17
C GLU A 80 -30.86 -0.86 -14.76
N GLU A 81 -29.99 -1.15 -13.79
CA GLU A 81 -30.14 -0.68 -12.41
C GLU A 81 -29.99 0.84 -12.31
N ALA A 82 -29.02 1.42 -13.02
CA ALA A 82 -28.84 2.87 -13.11
C ALA A 82 -30.05 3.57 -13.76
N MET A 83 -30.62 2.97 -14.80
CA MET A 83 -31.85 3.46 -15.46
C MET A 83 -33.06 3.43 -14.52
N LYS A 84 -33.21 2.39 -13.70
CA LYS A 84 -34.27 2.32 -12.67
C LYS A 84 -34.05 3.42 -11.63
N LYS A 85 -32.84 3.54 -11.07
CA LYS A 85 -32.48 4.61 -10.11
C LYS A 85 -32.71 6.01 -10.67
N ALA A 86 -32.42 6.25 -11.95
CA ALA A 86 -32.65 7.53 -12.60
C ALA A 86 -34.15 7.87 -12.75
N LYS A 87 -35.01 6.85 -12.91
CA LYS A 87 -36.48 7.04 -12.94
C LYS A 87 -37.06 7.35 -11.56
N ASP A 88 -36.47 6.77 -10.51
CA ASP A 88 -36.91 6.95 -9.13
C ASP A 88 -36.30 8.20 -8.45
N ALA A 89 -35.23 8.77 -9.04
CA ALA A 89 -34.58 9.97 -8.52
C ALA A 89 -35.40 11.24 -8.84
N PRO A 90 -35.49 12.21 -7.92
CA PRO A 90 -36.12 13.49 -8.20
C PRO A 90 -35.38 14.17 -9.37
N ALA A 91 -36.13 14.69 -10.34
CA ALA A 91 -35.60 15.37 -11.52
C ALA A 91 -34.95 16.73 -11.15
N GLY A 92 -33.82 16.68 -10.47
CA GLY A 92 -32.91 17.81 -10.28
C GLY A 92 -31.91 17.86 -11.41
N LYS A 93 -31.70 19.04 -11.98
CA LYS A 93 -30.63 19.29 -12.96
C LYS A 93 -29.30 18.81 -12.35
N PRO A 94 -28.52 17.95 -13.03
CA PRO A 94 -27.17 17.61 -12.56
C PRO A 94 -26.41 18.89 -12.31
N ILE A 95 -25.85 19.02 -11.10
CA ILE A 95 -25.02 20.18 -10.73
C ILE A 95 -23.85 20.19 -11.72
N ARG A 96 -23.72 21.28 -12.47
CA ARG A 96 -22.60 21.44 -13.41
C ARG A 96 -21.37 21.81 -12.57
N ASP A 97 -20.19 21.37 -12.97
CA ASP A 97 -18.95 21.71 -12.24
C ASP A 97 -18.72 23.24 -12.14
N PHE A 98 -19.34 24.02 -13.02
CA PHE A 98 -19.34 25.49 -12.99
C PHE A 98 -20.32 26.10 -11.98
N ASP A 99 -21.28 25.33 -11.48
CA ASP A 99 -22.27 25.75 -10.46
C ASP A 99 -21.76 25.43 -9.02
N LEU A 100 -20.52 24.93 -8.87
CA LEU A 100 -19.83 24.65 -7.60
C LEU A 100 -18.86 25.80 -7.26
N ASP A 101 -19.41 26.99 -6.97
CA ASP A 101 -18.65 28.11 -6.38
C ASP A 101 -18.38 27.89 -4.88
#